data_AF-A0A3L7W8L5-F1
#
_entry.id   AF-A0A3L7W8L5-F1
#
_cell.length_a   1.000
_cell.length_b   1.000
_cell.length_c   1.000
_cell.angle_alpha   90.00
_cell.angle_beta   90.00
_cell.angle_gamma   90.00
#
_symmetry.space_group_name_H-M   'P 1'
#
loop_
_entity.id
_entity.type
_entity.pdbx_description
1 polymer ?
#
loop_
_entity_poly.entity_id
_entity_poly.type
_entity_poly.pdbx_seq_one_letter_code
_entity_poly.pdbx_strand_id
1 'polypeptide(L)'
;MPGQSARFRTLGTISLVIPAIVLLLVIGIELLDGNLGAAIHLLEIAVLAAVGWAAWRWPFTVGQLLMLGGALLAIAWVLFLHPAGVTLLSVAIVELVLFMPVVIAGALFTLSGALLRRDGATNE
;
A
#
# COMPACT_ATOMS: atom_id res chain seq x y z
N MET A 1 -8.65 17.49 -16.56
CA MET A 1 -8.26 16.66 -17.74
C MET A 1 -8.72 15.23 -17.48
N PRO A 2 -9.76 14.74 -18.17
CA PRO A 2 -10.46 13.49 -17.82
C PRO A 2 -9.57 12.24 -17.73
N GLY A 3 -8.41 12.22 -18.41
CA GLY A 3 -7.46 11.10 -18.36
C GLY A 3 -6.49 11.09 -17.18
N GLN A 4 -6.26 12.22 -16.50
CA GLN A 4 -5.22 12.28 -15.46
C GLN A 4 -5.65 11.60 -14.15
N SER A 5 -6.89 11.80 -13.69
CA SER A 5 -7.40 11.15 -12.49
C SER A 5 -7.43 9.63 -12.62
N ALA A 6 -7.81 9.12 -13.79
CA ALA A 6 -7.79 7.70 -14.11
C ALA A 6 -6.36 7.13 -14.09
N ARG A 7 -5.39 7.83 -14.70
CA ARG A 7 -3.97 7.44 -14.67
C ARG A 7 -3.44 7.32 -13.25
N PHE A 8 -3.73 8.28 -12.38
CA PHE A 8 -3.30 8.23 -10.97
C PHE A 8 -3.92 7.06 -10.20
N ARG A 9 -5.20 6.72 -10.44
CA ARG A 9 -5.83 5.53 -9.82
C ARG A 9 -5.18 4.23 -10.30
N THR A 10 -4.89 4.13 -11.59
CA THR A 10 -4.19 2.97 -12.15
C THR A 10 -2.79 2.83 -11.56
N LEU A 11 -2.00 3.91 -11.54
CA LEU A 11 -0.66 3.89 -10.95
C LEU A 11 -0.71 3.56 -9.46
N GLY A 12 -1.64 4.14 -8.70
CA GLY A 12 -1.81 3.83 -7.28
C GLY A 12 -2.18 2.36 -7.04
N THR A 13 -2.99 1.78 -7.92
CA THR A 13 -3.32 0.34 -7.87
C THR A 13 -2.09 -0.51 -8.16
N ILE A 14 -1.31 -0.18 -9.19
CA ILE A 14 -0.06 -0.88 -9.51
C ILE A 14 0.91 -0.82 -8.33
N SER A 15 1.02 0.33 -7.66
CA SER A 15 1.86 0.47 -6.47
C SER A 15 1.41 -0.46 -5.34
N LEU A 16 0.10 -0.66 -5.11
CA LEU A 16 -0.40 -1.61 -4.11
C LEU A 16 -0.19 -3.09 -4.48
N VAL A 17 -0.04 -3.40 -5.77
CA VAL A 17 0.21 -4.78 -6.21
C VAL A 17 1.61 -5.25 -5.82
N ILE A 18 2.59 -4.34 -5.74
CA ILE A 18 3.98 -4.66 -5.37
C ILE A 18 4.05 -5.40 -4.01
N PRO A 19 3.56 -4.84 -2.89
CA PRO A 19 3.59 -5.53 -1.60
C PRO A 19 2.78 -6.83 -1.63
N ALA A 20 1.66 -6.89 -2.36
CA ALA A 20 0.88 -8.13 -2.48
C ALA A 20 1.67 -9.27 -3.14
N ILE A 21 2.41 -8.97 -4.23
CA ILE A 21 3.29 -9.97 -4.88
C ILE A 21 4.38 -10.42 -3.92
N VAL A 22 4.99 -9.50 -3.18
CA VAL A 22 6.06 -9.82 -2.23
C VAL A 22 5.53 -10.72 -1.12
N LEU A 23 4.36 -10.41 -0.55
CA LEU A 23 3.70 -11.24 0.44
C LEU A 23 3.36 -12.63 -0.11
N LEU A 24 2.91 -12.74 -1.36
CA LEU A 24 2.69 -14.05 -2.00
C LEU A 24 3.98 -14.87 -2.13
N LEU A 25 5.10 -14.20 -2.46
CA LEU A 25 6.42 -14.86 -2.50
C LEU A 25 6.86 -15.32 -1.11
N VAL A 26 6.66 -14.48 -0.09
CA VAL A 26 6.96 -14.84 1.32
C VAL A 26 6.14 -16.05 1.75
N ILE A 27 4.84 -16.09 1.45
CA ILE A 27 3.98 -17.26 1.72
C ILE A 27 4.59 -18.52 1.09
N GLY A 28 4.99 -18.44 -0.18
CA GLY A 28 5.58 -19.57 -0.88
C GLY A 28 6.85 -20.09 -0.20
N ILE A 29 7.74 -19.19 0.21
CA ILE A 29 8.98 -19.55 0.91
C ILE A 29 8.68 -20.18 2.28
N GLU A 30 7.83 -19.54 3.09
CA GLU A 30 7.52 -20.02 4.43
C GLU A 30 6.79 -21.38 4.44
N LEU A 31 5.91 -21.61 3.46
CA LEU A 31 5.23 -22.91 3.31
C LEU A 31 6.21 -24.02 2.90
N LEU A 32 7.24 -23.71 2.09
CA LEU A 32 8.30 -24.68 1.76
C LEU A 32 9.13 -25.06 2.99
N ASP A 33 9.28 -24.14 3.94
CA ASP A 33 9.93 -24.38 5.23
C ASP A 33 9.00 -25.02 6.28
N GLY A 34 7.75 -25.35 5.91
CA GLY A 34 6.76 -25.98 6.80
C GLY A 34 6.11 -25.03 7.81
N ASN A 35 6.28 -23.72 7.67
CA ASN A 35 5.69 -22.71 8.54
C ASN A 35 4.25 -22.40 8.13
N LEU A 36 3.29 -22.99 8.84
CA LEU A 36 1.86 -22.74 8.63
C LEU A 36 1.42 -21.32 9.03
N GLY A 37 2.26 -20.58 9.77
CA GLY A 37 2.05 -19.17 10.10
C GLY A 37 1.97 -18.26 8.86
N ALA A 38 2.49 -18.71 7.72
CA ALA A 38 2.43 -18.03 6.43
C ALA A 38 1.03 -17.57 6.02
N ALA A 39 -0.02 -18.24 6.51
CA ALA A 39 -1.41 -17.86 6.24
C ALA A 39 -1.77 -16.43 6.70
N ILE A 40 -1.02 -15.85 7.65
CA ILE A 40 -1.25 -14.47 8.09
C ILE A 40 -1.08 -13.45 6.95
N HIS A 41 -0.17 -13.72 6.02
CA HIS A 41 0.07 -12.86 4.86
C HIS A 41 -1.12 -12.86 3.88
N LEU A 42 -1.96 -13.91 3.86
CA LEU A 42 -3.19 -13.90 3.07
C LEU A 42 -4.18 -12.86 3.60
N LEU A 43 -4.24 -12.68 4.92
CA LEU A 43 -5.06 -11.63 5.53
C LEU A 43 -4.53 -10.24 5.16
N GLU A 44 -3.21 -10.04 5.18
CA GLU A 44 -2.58 -8.79 4.78
C GLU A 44 -2.87 -8.45 3.31
N ILE A 45 -2.78 -9.43 2.41
CA ILE A 45 -3.14 -9.28 0.99
C ILE A 45 -4.63 -8.94 0.85
N ALA A 46 -5.50 -9.61 1.59
CA ALA A 46 -6.94 -9.35 1.57
C ALA A 46 -7.26 -7.91 2.03
N VAL A 47 -6.59 -7.43 3.08
CA VAL A 47 -6.70 -6.04 3.56
C VAL A 47 -6.21 -5.07 2.48
N LEU A 48 -5.05 -5.32 1.86
CA LEU A 48 -4.54 -4.49 0.75
C LEU A 48 -5.53 -4.43 -0.41
N ALA A 49 -6.12 -5.55 -0.80
CA ALA A 49 -7.12 -5.62 -1.86
C ALA A 49 -8.40 -4.84 -1.49
N ALA A 50 -8.90 -4.99 -0.26
CA ALA A 50 -10.07 -4.29 0.23
C ALA A 50 -9.85 -2.77 0.28
N VAL A 51 -8.69 -2.33 0.77
CA VAL A 51 -8.34 -0.91 0.81
C VAL A 51 -8.08 -0.36 -0.59
N GLY A 52 -7.44 -1.12 -1.48
CA GLY A 52 -7.29 -0.76 -2.89
C GLY A 52 -8.64 -0.56 -3.58
N TRP A 53 -9.60 -1.46 -3.37
CA TRP A 53 -10.97 -1.31 -3.85
C TRP A 53 -11.68 -0.09 -3.26
N ALA A 54 -11.55 0.14 -1.95
CA ALA A 54 -12.10 1.31 -1.28
C ALA A 54 -11.48 2.63 -1.80
N ALA A 55 -10.18 2.63 -2.11
CA ALA A 55 -9.47 3.75 -2.70
C ALA A 55 -9.91 4.03 -4.13
N TRP A 56 -10.40 3.03 -4.87
CA TRP A 56 -11.14 3.31 -6.08
C TRP A 56 -12.42 4.07 -5.76
N ARG A 57 -13.26 3.62 -4.82
CA ARG A 57 -14.57 4.27 -4.61
C ARG A 57 -14.48 5.66 -3.94
N TRP A 58 -13.52 5.86 -3.05
CA TRP A 58 -13.30 7.10 -2.29
C TRP A 58 -11.82 7.52 -2.30
N PRO A 59 -11.29 7.92 -3.47
CA PRO A 59 -9.84 8.06 -3.68
C PRO A 59 -9.18 9.11 -2.79
N PHE A 60 -9.87 10.21 -2.50
CA PHE A 60 -9.29 11.27 -1.67
C PHE A 60 -9.11 10.81 -0.22
N THR A 61 -10.20 10.42 0.44
CA THR A 61 -10.19 10.06 1.87
C THR A 61 -9.36 8.81 2.12
N VAL A 62 -9.58 7.75 1.32
CA VAL A 62 -8.84 6.50 1.50
C VAL A 62 -7.38 6.67 1.10
N GLY A 63 -7.07 7.49 0.09
CA GLY A 63 -5.70 7.83 -0.26
C GLY A 63 -4.93 8.48 0.89
N GLN A 64 -5.54 9.41 1.62
CA GLN A 64 -4.92 10.03 2.79
C GLN A 64 -4.69 9.02 3.92
N LEU A 65 -5.66 8.14 4.16
CA LEU A 65 -5.53 7.08 5.16
C LEU A 65 -4.43 6.07 4.81
N LEU A 66 -4.32 5.69 3.54
CA LEU A 66 -3.22 4.84 3.04
C LEU A 66 -1.87 5.50 3.23
N MET A 67 -1.77 6.79 2.89
CA MET A 67 -0.52 7.54 3.01
C MET A 67 -0.07 7.67 4.47
N LEU A 68 -0.98 8.09 5.35
CA LEU A 68 -0.70 8.23 6.79
C LEU A 68 -0.48 6.87 7.45
N GLY A 69 -1.35 5.89 7.20
CA GLY A 69 -1.26 4.56 7.76
C GLY A 69 0.01 3.83 7.32
N GLY A 70 0.38 3.90 6.04
CA GLY A 70 1.61 3.33 5.51
C GLY A 70 2.86 3.98 6.12
N ALA A 71 2.87 5.30 6.28
CA ALA A 71 3.98 6.01 6.91
C ALA A 71 4.11 5.66 8.40
N LEU A 72 3.00 5.62 9.13
CA LEU A 72 2.98 5.24 10.54
C LEU A 72 3.41 3.78 10.73
N LEU A 73 3.00 2.88 9.85
CA LEU A 73 3.40 1.47 9.91
C LEU A 73 4.89 1.30 9.60
N ALA A 74 5.44 2.05 8.63
CA ALA A 74 6.88 2.08 8.36
C ALA A 74 7.67 2.53 9.60
N ILE A 75 7.28 3.65 10.20
CA ILE A 75 7.90 4.17 11.42
C ILE A 75 7.79 3.16 12.56
N ALA A 76 6.61 2.56 12.77
CA ALA A 76 6.41 1.55 13.80
C ALA A 76 7.29 0.32 13.58
N TRP A 77 7.47 -0.09 12.33
CA TRP A 77 8.35 -1.20 11.98
C TRP A 77 9.82 -0.91 12.32
N VAL A 78 10.32 0.25 11.91
CA VAL A 78 11.69 0.70 12.21
C VAL A 78 11.94 0.84 13.71
N LEU A 79 10.98 1.38 14.46
CA LEU A 79 11.22 1.70 15.87
C LEU A 79 10.91 0.55 16.84
N PHE A 80 9.94 -0.31 16.53
CA PHE A 80 9.36 -1.20 17.55
C PHE A 80 9.11 -2.64 17.11
N LEU A 81 8.86 -2.91 15.82
CA LEU A 81 8.33 -4.20 15.40
C LEU A 81 9.35 -5.10 14.69
N HIS A 82 10.51 -4.58 14.27
CA HIS A 82 11.53 -5.42 13.65
C HIS A 82 12.22 -6.34 14.69
N PRO A 83 12.50 -7.61 14.35
CA PRO A 83 13.22 -8.54 15.22
C PRO A 83 14.61 -8.04 15.64
N ALA A 84 15.06 -8.46 16.83
CA ALA A 84 16.44 -8.22 17.26
C ALA A 84 17.45 -8.91 16.30
N GLY A 85 18.49 -8.18 15.88
CA GLY A 85 19.53 -8.70 14.99
C GLY A 85 19.30 -8.45 13.50
N VAL A 86 18.25 -7.73 13.12
CA VAL A 86 18.00 -7.33 11.72
C VAL A 86 18.92 -6.19 11.33
N THR A 87 19.52 -6.27 10.13
CA THR A 87 20.44 -5.25 9.62
C THR A 87 19.69 -4.01 9.13
N LEU A 88 20.35 -2.84 9.14
CA LEU A 88 19.80 -1.61 8.53
C LEU A 88 19.43 -1.80 7.06
N LEU A 89 20.19 -2.63 6.33
CA LEU A 89 19.89 -2.96 4.94
C LEU A 89 18.57 -3.74 4.82
N SER A 90 18.35 -4.73 5.69
CA SER A 90 17.11 -5.50 5.72
C SER A 90 15.90 -4.62 6.06
N VAL A 91 16.06 -3.71 7.02
CA VAL A 91 15.03 -2.71 7.35
C VAL A 91 14.71 -1.84 6.15
N ALA A 92 15.72 -1.30 5.48
CA ALA A 92 15.55 -0.45 4.29
C ALA A 92 14.86 -1.19 3.13
N ILE A 93 15.18 -2.47 2.92
CA ILE A 93 14.50 -3.30 1.90
C ILE A 93 13.03 -3.47 2.24
N VAL A 94 12.70 -3.80 3.49
CA VAL A 94 11.30 -3.95 3.92
C VAL A 94 10.55 -2.64 3.75
N GLU A 95 11.13 -1.50 4.14
CA GLU A 95 10.50 -0.20 3.92
C GLU A 95 10.26 0.08 2.44
N LEU A 96 11.27 -0.11 1.60
CA LEU A 96 11.19 0.21 0.18
C LEU A 96 10.19 -0.68 -0.57
N VAL A 97 10.04 -1.93 -0.16
CA VAL A 97 9.27 -2.94 -0.89
C VAL A 97 7.86 -3.13 -0.32
N LEU A 98 7.67 -3.02 0.99
CA LEU A 98 6.37 -3.24 1.63
C LEU A 98 5.64 -1.96 2.00
N PHE A 99 6.34 -0.92 2.48
CA PHE A 99 5.66 0.27 3.00
C PHE A 99 5.66 1.46 2.04
N MET A 100 6.78 1.76 1.38
CA MET A 100 6.87 2.86 0.42
C MET A 100 5.85 2.74 -0.72
N PRO A 101 5.58 1.56 -1.31
CA PRO A 101 4.56 1.46 -2.35
C PRO A 101 3.15 1.78 -1.83
N VAL A 102 2.86 1.50 -0.56
CA VAL A 102 1.57 1.84 0.09
C VAL A 102 1.45 3.36 0.28
N VAL A 103 2.52 4.01 0.72
CA VAL A 103 2.57 5.48 0.87
C VAL A 103 2.41 6.17 -0.49
N ILE A 104 3.15 5.69 -1.51
CA ILE A 104 3.06 6.20 -2.88
C ILE A 104 1.64 5.99 -3.44
N ALA A 105 1.04 4.83 -3.23
CA ALA A 105 -0.33 4.57 -3.63
C ALA A 105 -1.31 5.56 -2.97
N GLY A 106 -1.16 5.80 -1.67
CA GLY A 106 -1.96 6.77 -0.93
C GLY A 106 -1.86 8.18 -1.52
N ALA A 107 -0.66 8.64 -1.85
CA ALA A 107 -0.45 9.93 -2.51
C ALA A 107 -1.13 9.99 -3.89
N LEU A 108 -1.00 8.95 -4.71
CA LEU A 108 -1.60 8.87 -6.05
C LEU A 108 -3.14 8.86 -5.99
N PHE A 109 -3.73 8.10 -5.07
CA PHE A 109 -5.19 8.13 -4.86
C PHE A 109 -5.66 9.48 -4.34
N THR A 110 -4.92 10.12 -3.43
CA THR A 110 -5.23 11.46 -2.93
C THR A 110 -5.25 12.48 -4.06
N LEU A 111 -4.24 12.47 -4.93
CA LEU A 111 -4.15 13.34 -6.10
C LEU A 111 -5.31 13.09 -7.07
N SER A 112 -5.64 11.83 -7.35
CA SER A 112 -6.79 11.49 -8.19
C SER A 112 -8.10 12.04 -7.63
N GLY A 113 -8.33 11.85 -6.33
CA GLY A 113 -9.53 12.35 -5.65
C GLY A 113 -9.61 13.87 -5.60
N ALA A 114 -8.47 14.56 -5.46
CA ALA A 114 -8.40 16.02 -5.50
C ALA A 114 -8.81 16.56 -6.86
N LEU A 115 -8.35 15.93 -7.94
CA LEU A 115 -8.74 16.29 -9.31
C LEU A 115 -10.23 16.06 -9.56
N LEU A 116 -10.78 14.93 -9.11
CA LEU A 116 -12.22 14.64 -9.26
C LEU A 116 -13.10 15.67 -8.53
N ARG A 117 -12.70 16.10 -7.32
CA ARG A 117 -13.40 17.14 -6.56
C ARG A 117 -13.32 18.50 -7.24
N ARG A 118 -12.14 18.86 -7.76
CA ARG A 118 -11.95 20.11 -8.50
C ARG A 118 -12.83 20.15 -9.75
N ASP A 119 -12.83 19.08 -10.55
CA ASP A 119 -13.63 18.99 -11.77
C ASP A 119 -15.15 19.02 -11.46
N GLY A 120 -15.58 18.44 -10.33
CA GLY A 120 -16.96 18.54 -9.85
C GLY A 120 -17.38 19.97 -9.47
N ALA A 121 -16.54 20.69 -8.73
CA ALA A 121 -16.83 22.06 -8.28
C ALA A 121 -16.81 23.11 -9.41
N THR A 122 -16.20 22.82 -10.56
CA THR A 122 -16.20 23.72 -11.72
C THR A 122 -17.40 23.57 -12.65
N ASN A 123 -18.23 22.54 -12.43
CA ASN A 123 -19.41 22.24 -13.25
C ASN A 123 -20.74 22.61 -12.55
N GLU A 124 -20.67 23.21 -11.36
CA GLU A 124 -21.79 23.82 -10.62
C GLU A 124 -21.79 25.34 -10.83
#